data_AF-A0A328N3R2-F1
#
_entry.id   AF-A0A328N3R2-F1
#
_cell.length_a   1.000
_cell.length_b   1.000
_cell.length_c   1.000
_cell.angle_alpha   90.00
_cell.angle_beta   90.00
_cell.angle_gamma   90.00
#
_symmetry.space_group_name_H-M   'P 1'
#
loop_
_entity.id
_entity.type
_entity.pdbx_description
1 polymer ?
#
loop_
_entity_poly.entity_id
_entity_poly.type
_entity_poly.pdbx_seq_one_letter_code
_entity_poly.pdbx_strand_id
1 'polypeptide(L)'
;MKRDPSPGPDERFVQQTERVRRELLDSAIPVVALTGPDRPTTECFAGTETFNGAITVVRIVHGDPTAGPWASVDTARWTDLPVNAGPLRAHLEHGMRLAGDRFSDAEWTENDTTVLVDERPVPGRTVRAGHRWWATRCERDGVEITVTARDWHPTTVHLGSVTDLTPLLDALGTRPAAVTPTTDPVALPPGLAREPHRALIDAALRTRRDHNAWMADGGAPPHLPPYWSTLWQAAVRRQGQLTDQDKPDVDRTVSDTVAHVTSLADDTTWFDDHPTLRDRAINEILLYGTGLGEGVSSHPAQRAWRERQHLMPRQGAPISEREAVDRRWRDAWARWADTVVGEF
;
A
#
# COMPACT_ATOMS: atom_id res chain seq x y z
N MET A 1 37.96 -12.53 -13.30
CA MET A 1 36.50 -12.76 -13.47
C MET A 1 35.88 -11.51 -14.04
N LYS A 2 35.55 -11.48 -15.34
CA LYS A 2 34.66 -10.44 -15.89
C LYS A 2 33.27 -10.73 -15.34
N ARG A 3 32.66 -9.79 -14.62
CA ARG A 3 31.22 -9.85 -14.31
C ARG A 3 30.50 -9.79 -15.65
N ASP A 4 29.63 -10.77 -15.92
CA ASP A 4 28.71 -10.66 -17.04
C ASP A 4 27.92 -9.35 -16.92
N PRO A 5 27.68 -8.64 -18.04
CA PRO A 5 26.88 -7.42 -18.01
C PRO A 5 25.49 -7.78 -17.50
N SER A 6 25.01 -7.04 -16.49
CA SER A 6 23.65 -7.22 -15.98
C SER A 6 22.65 -7.07 -17.14
N PRO A 7 21.64 -7.95 -17.24
CA PRO A 7 20.71 -7.96 -18.35
C PRO A 7 20.05 -6.59 -18.49
N GLY A 8 19.83 -6.20 -19.75
CA GLY A 8 19.16 -4.95 -20.09
C GLY A 8 17.70 -4.92 -19.59
N PRO A 9 17.04 -3.75 -19.57
CA PRO A 9 15.66 -3.63 -19.09
C PRO A 9 14.66 -4.54 -19.82
N ASP A 10 14.86 -4.76 -21.13
CA ASP A 10 14.00 -5.61 -21.95
C ASP A 10 14.25 -7.10 -21.69
N GLU A 11 15.52 -7.47 -21.50
CA GLU A 11 15.90 -8.84 -21.15
C GLU A 11 15.37 -9.22 -19.75
N ARG A 12 15.43 -8.31 -18.78
CA ARG A 12 14.81 -8.51 -17.46
C ARG A 12 13.31 -8.68 -17.54
N PHE A 13 12.65 -7.92 -18.41
CA PHE A 13 11.21 -8.00 -18.60
C PHE A 13 10.79 -9.35 -19.20
N VAL A 14 11.47 -9.80 -20.26
CA VAL A 14 11.26 -11.13 -20.84
C VAL A 14 11.55 -12.24 -19.83
N GLN A 15 12.67 -12.16 -19.11
CA GLN A 15 13.01 -13.13 -18.04
C GLN A 15 11.94 -13.16 -16.94
N GLN A 16 11.38 -12.01 -16.57
CA GLN A 16 10.31 -11.92 -15.59
C GLN A 16 9.01 -12.55 -16.11
N THR A 17 8.61 -12.27 -17.35
CA THR A 17 7.40 -12.86 -17.97
C THR A 17 7.52 -14.38 -18.10
N GLU A 18 8.66 -14.90 -18.53
CA GLU A 18 8.91 -16.34 -18.61
C GLU A 18 8.96 -17.02 -17.24
N ARG A 19 9.48 -16.32 -16.22
CA ARG A 19 9.43 -16.80 -14.84
C ARG A 19 7.98 -16.92 -14.36
N VAL A 20 7.17 -15.88 -14.54
CA VAL A 20 5.74 -15.87 -14.16
C VAL A 20 4.97 -16.97 -14.89
N ARG A 21 5.22 -17.16 -16.20
CA ARG A 21 4.63 -18.25 -16.99
C ARG A 21 4.93 -19.61 -16.37
N ARG A 22 6.20 -19.88 -16.04
CA ARG A 22 6.63 -21.14 -15.44
C ARG A 22 6.01 -21.37 -14.06
N GLU A 23 6.13 -20.37 -13.18
CA GLU A 23 5.59 -20.45 -11.82
C GLU A 23 4.07 -20.69 -11.83
N LEU A 24 3.34 -20.04 -12.74
CA LEU A 24 1.90 -20.23 -12.90
C LEU A 24 1.54 -21.64 -13.35
N LEU A 25 2.25 -22.17 -14.36
CA LEU A 25 2.03 -23.54 -14.84
C LEU A 25 2.38 -24.58 -13.77
N ASP A 26 3.44 -24.36 -12.99
CA ASP A 26 3.87 -25.26 -11.92
C ASP A 26 2.94 -25.22 -10.69
N SER A 27 2.24 -24.10 -10.46
CA SER A 27 1.35 -23.92 -9.29
C SER A 27 0.10 -24.81 -9.30
N ALA A 28 -0.30 -25.32 -10.47
CA ALA A 28 -1.53 -26.09 -10.68
C ALA A 28 -2.80 -25.44 -10.09
N ILE A 29 -2.79 -24.12 -9.89
CA ILE A 29 -4.00 -23.38 -9.55
C ILE A 29 -4.84 -23.28 -10.84
N PRO A 30 -6.13 -23.64 -10.81
CA PRO A 30 -6.97 -23.41 -11.98
C PRO A 30 -7.07 -21.91 -12.22
N VAL A 31 -7.27 -21.54 -13.47
CA VAL A 31 -7.49 -20.15 -13.87
C VAL A 31 -8.89 -20.05 -14.44
N VAL A 32 -9.65 -19.08 -13.95
CA VAL A 32 -11.04 -18.85 -14.35
C VAL A 32 -11.18 -17.45 -14.92
N ALA A 33 -11.96 -17.31 -16.00
CA ALA A 33 -12.26 -16.05 -16.66
C ALA A 33 -13.77 -15.91 -16.94
N LEU A 34 -14.23 -14.70 -17.28
CA LEU A 34 -15.62 -14.47 -17.71
C LEU A 34 -15.86 -15.08 -19.09
N THR A 35 -16.99 -15.75 -19.33
CA THR A 35 -17.29 -16.41 -20.62
C THR A 35 -18.62 -15.99 -21.28
N GLY A 36 -19.43 -15.16 -20.61
CA GLY A 36 -20.74 -14.72 -21.11
C GLY A 36 -20.69 -13.69 -22.26
N PRO A 37 -21.78 -13.55 -23.04
CA PRO A 37 -21.85 -12.69 -24.23
C PRO A 37 -21.72 -11.19 -23.91
N ASP A 38 -22.15 -10.77 -22.72
CA ASP A 38 -22.13 -9.37 -22.29
C ASP A 38 -20.87 -9.01 -21.49
N ARG A 39 -19.83 -9.86 -21.50
CA ARG A 39 -18.58 -9.58 -20.76
C ARG A 39 -17.83 -8.39 -21.37
N PRO A 40 -17.09 -7.60 -20.58
CA PRO A 40 -16.18 -6.60 -21.13
C PRO A 40 -15.17 -7.25 -22.09
N THR A 41 -14.85 -6.56 -23.20
CA THR A 41 -14.32 -7.19 -24.43
C THR A 41 -12.84 -7.54 -24.41
N THR A 42 -12.01 -6.74 -23.71
CA THR A 42 -10.58 -7.02 -23.57
C THR A 42 -10.38 -8.02 -22.45
N GLU A 43 -9.58 -9.08 -22.63
CA GLU A 43 -9.20 -10.01 -21.56
C GLU A 43 -7.67 -9.99 -21.40
N CYS A 44 -7.17 -9.81 -20.19
CA CYS A 44 -5.74 -9.77 -19.92
C CYS A 44 -5.37 -10.42 -18.59
N PHE A 45 -4.18 -11.02 -18.55
CA PHE A 45 -3.57 -11.40 -17.28
C PHE A 45 -3.17 -10.14 -16.52
N ALA A 46 -3.60 -10.02 -15.26
CA ALA A 46 -3.39 -8.82 -14.46
C ALA A 46 -2.47 -9.04 -13.25
N GLY A 47 -2.13 -10.29 -12.92
CA GLY A 47 -1.12 -10.58 -11.91
C GLY A 47 -1.33 -11.88 -11.14
N THR A 48 -0.40 -12.12 -10.22
CA THR A 48 -0.44 -13.21 -9.24
C THR A 48 -0.11 -12.67 -7.86
N GLU A 49 -0.63 -13.33 -6.83
CA GLU A 49 -0.18 -13.15 -5.45
C GLU A 49 0.50 -14.43 -4.98
N THR A 50 1.51 -14.28 -4.12
CA THR A 50 2.29 -15.40 -3.60
C THR A 50 2.31 -15.42 -2.08
N PHE A 51 2.29 -16.62 -1.50
CA PHE A 51 2.49 -16.85 -0.08
C PHE A 51 3.53 -17.96 0.10
N ASN A 52 4.55 -17.73 0.92
CA ASN A 52 5.69 -18.64 1.11
C ASN A 52 6.33 -19.14 -0.21
N GLY A 53 6.34 -18.28 -1.25
CA GLY A 53 6.92 -18.60 -2.55
C GLY A 53 6.05 -19.44 -3.49
N ALA A 54 4.81 -19.78 -3.09
CA ALA A 54 3.83 -20.42 -3.95
C ALA A 54 2.79 -19.40 -4.42
N ILE A 55 2.33 -19.52 -5.68
CA ILE A 55 1.21 -18.72 -6.20
C ILE A 55 -0.07 -19.17 -5.51
N THR A 56 -0.78 -18.22 -4.90
CA THR A 56 -2.03 -18.46 -4.18
C THR A 56 -3.23 -17.81 -4.85
N VAL A 57 -3.00 -16.76 -5.65
CA VAL A 57 -4.03 -16.04 -6.40
C VAL A 57 -3.56 -15.79 -7.82
N VAL A 58 -4.47 -15.95 -8.78
CA VAL A 58 -4.31 -15.55 -10.18
C VAL A 58 -5.42 -14.60 -10.56
N ARG A 59 -5.08 -13.49 -11.24
CA ARG A 59 -6.04 -12.46 -11.64
C ARG A 59 -6.13 -12.30 -13.15
N ILE A 60 -7.34 -12.36 -13.67
CA ILE A 60 -7.69 -11.98 -15.05
C ILE A 60 -8.57 -10.75 -15.01
N VAL A 61 -8.28 -9.76 -15.85
CA VAL A 61 -9.08 -8.55 -15.98
C VAL A 61 -9.78 -8.53 -17.32
N HIS A 62 -11.02 -8.03 -17.31
CA HIS A 62 -11.84 -7.77 -18.46
C HIS A 62 -12.15 -6.26 -18.61
N GLY A 63 -11.95 -5.70 -19.79
CA GLY A 63 -12.21 -4.28 -20.07
C GLY A 63 -11.08 -3.35 -19.65
N ASP A 64 -11.34 -2.03 -19.64
CA ASP A 64 -10.35 -1.00 -19.30
C ASP A 64 -10.48 -0.59 -17.82
N PRO A 65 -9.45 -0.75 -16.98
CA PRO A 65 -9.54 -0.31 -15.57
C PRO A 65 -9.75 1.21 -15.43
N THR A 66 -9.36 2.00 -16.43
CA THR A 66 -9.52 3.46 -16.45
C THR A 66 -10.85 3.94 -16.99
N ALA A 67 -11.56 3.09 -17.77
CA ALA A 67 -12.86 3.42 -18.38
C ALA A 67 -13.86 2.26 -18.23
N GLY A 68 -15.05 2.50 -17.67
CA GLY A 68 -16.10 1.46 -17.57
C GLY A 68 -16.66 1.07 -18.94
N PRO A 69 -17.16 -0.17 -19.14
CA PRO A 69 -17.29 -1.28 -18.18
C PRO A 69 -16.00 -2.08 -17.93
N TRP A 70 -15.82 -2.57 -16.69
CA TRP A 70 -14.63 -3.31 -16.25
C TRP A 70 -14.98 -4.43 -15.26
N ALA A 71 -14.23 -5.53 -15.30
CA ALA A 71 -14.30 -6.61 -14.31
C ALA A 71 -12.93 -7.25 -14.05
N SER A 72 -12.75 -7.83 -12.87
CA SER A 72 -11.60 -8.64 -12.47
C SER A 72 -12.09 -9.96 -11.92
N VAL A 73 -11.43 -11.06 -12.26
CA VAL A 73 -11.66 -12.40 -11.74
C VAL A 73 -10.40 -12.86 -11.04
N ASP A 74 -10.51 -13.05 -9.74
CA ASP A 74 -9.47 -13.60 -8.88
C ASP A 74 -9.80 -15.07 -8.62
N THR A 75 -8.89 -15.96 -9.00
CA THR A 75 -8.95 -17.38 -8.64
C THR A 75 -7.92 -17.67 -7.57
N ALA A 76 -8.36 -18.14 -6.40
CA ALA A 76 -7.52 -18.28 -5.23
C ALA A 76 -7.63 -19.67 -4.59
N ARG A 77 -6.49 -20.20 -4.12
CA ARG A 77 -6.43 -21.45 -3.35
C ARG A 77 -5.87 -21.15 -1.95
N TRP A 78 -6.75 -21.24 -0.97
CA TRP A 78 -6.43 -20.98 0.45
C TRP A 78 -6.24 -22.25 1.28
N THR A 79 -6.54 -23.42 0.70
CA THR A 79 -6.42 -24.72 1.38
C THR A 79 -5.03 -24.90 1.99
N ASP A 80 -4.99 -25.35 3.25
CA ASP A 80 -3.78 -25.57 4.03
C ASP A 80 -2.91 -24.32 4.29
N LEU A 81 -3.44 -23.12 4.03
CA LEU A 81 -2.78 -21.86 4.34
C LEU A 81 -3.38 -21.19 5.59
N PRO A 82 -2.56 -20.49 6.40
CA PRO A 82 -3.05 -19.71 7.53
C PRO A 82 -3.71 -18.38 7.12
N VAL A 83 -3.84 -18.12 5.81
CA VAL A 83 -4.36 -16.88 5.23
C VAL A 83 -5.61 -17.16 4.40
N ASN A 84 -6.50 -16.18 4.30
CA ASN A 84 -7.71 -16.23 3.49
C ASN A 84 -7.95 -14.88 2.79
N ALA A 85 -8.93 -14.82 1.88
CA ALA A 85 -9.25 -13.61 1.12
C ALA A 85 -9.89 -12.46 1.90
N GLY A 86 -10.09 -12.60 3.21
CA GLY A 86 -10.80 -11.61 4.03
C GLY A 86 -12.25 -11.36 3.58
N PRO A 87 -12.91 -10.30 4.09
CA PRO A 87 -14.28 -9.97 3.73
C PRO A 87 -14.45 -9.54 2.27
N LEU A 88 -15.51 -10.01 1.59
CA LEU A 88 -15.81 -9.63 0.20
C LEU A 88 -15.98 -8.11 0.01
N ARG A 89 -16.57 -7.45 1.01
CA ARG A 89 -16.70 -5.99 1.03
C ARG A 89 -15.33 -5.29 0.95
N ALA A 90 -14.35 -5.72 1.73
CA ALA A 90 -13.01 -5.11 1.74
C ALA A 90 -12.30 -5.25 0.37
N HIS A 91 -12.58 -6.35 -0.34
CA HIS A 91 -12.09 -6.56 -1.70
C HIS A 91 -12.75 -5.58 -2.69
N LEU A 92 -14.07 -5.34 -2.57
CA LEU A 92 -14.77 -4.33 -3.39
C LEU A 92 -14.28 -2.89 -3.08
N GLU A 93 -14.10 -2.56 -1.79
CA GLU A 93 -13.54 -1.28 -1.34
C GLU A 93 -12.14 -1.05 -1.92
N HIS A 94 -11.30 -2.09 -2.03
CA HIS A 94 -10.01 -1.97 -2.70
C HIS A 94 -10.14 -1.56 -4.17
N GLY A 95 -11.06 -2.19 -4.91
CA GLY A 95 -11.35 -1.81 -6.30
C GLY A 95 -11.84 -0.36 -6.44
N MET A 96 -12.80 0.05 -5.61
CA MET A 96 -13.32 1.42 -5.57
C MET A 96 -12.21 2.44 -5.29
N ARG A 97 -11.32 2.14 -4.32
CA ARG A 97 -10.20 3.00 -3.93
C ARG A 97 -9.21 3.22 -5.09
N LEU A 98 -8.86 2.16 -5.81
CA LEU A 98 -7.96 2.24 -6.96
C LEU A 98 -8.58 3.03 -8.13
N ALA A 99 -9.91 2.99 -8.25
CA ALA A 99 -10.65 3.77 -9.24
C ALA A 99 -10.89 5.23 -8.83
N GLY A 100 -10.57 5.60 -7.58
CA GLY A 100 -10.78 6.96 -7.08
C GLY A 100 -12.19 7.25 -6.56
N ASP A 101 -13.02 6.22 -6.37
CA ASP A 101 -14.39 6.35 -5.84
C ASP A 101 -14.38 6.30 -4.29
N ARG A 102 -15.35 6.98 -3.65
CA ARG A 102 -15.53 6.97 -2.19
C ARG A 102 -16.49 5.88 -1.74
N PHE A 103 -16.23 5.28 -0.57
CA PHE A 103 -17.10 4.25 0.02
C PHE A 103 -18.34 4.87 0.66
N SER A 104 -18.20 6.07 1.24
CA SER A 104 -19.30 6.84 1.83
C SER A 104 -20.39 7.23 0.86
N ASP A 105 -20.08 7.29 -0.44
CA ASP A 105 -20.98 7.75 -1.49
C ASP A 105 -21.89 6.60 -2.01
N ALA A 106 -21.67 5.39 -1.52
CA ALA A 106 -22.37 4.20 -1.98
C ALA A 106 -23.36 3.65 -0.93
N GLU A 107 -24.52 3.23 -1.40
CA GLU A 107 -25.42 2.38 -0.62
C GLU A 107 -24.97 0.91 -0.72
N TRP A 108 -24.88 0.23 0.41
CA TRP A 108 -24.31 -1.11 0.47
C TRP A 108 -25.42 -2.16 0.61
N THR A 109 -25.35 -3.21 -0.22
CA THR A 109 -26.21 -4.38 -0.09
C THR A 109 -25.40 -5.67 -0.19
N GLU A 110 -25.83 -6.69 0.53
CA GLU A 110 -25.25 -8.03 0.46
C GLU A 110 -26.37 -9.05 0.31
N ASN A 111 -26.25 -9.94 -0.66
CA ASN A 111 -27.25 -10.94 -0.97
C ASN A 111 -26.60 -12.26 -1.38
N ASP A 112 -27.27 -13.37 -1.09
CA ASP A 112 -26.92 -14.65 -1.70
C ASP A 112 -27.19 -14.60 -3.22
N THR A 113 -26.41 -15.36 -3.97
CA THR A 113 -26.51 -15.41 -5.43
C THR A 113 -26.14 -16.79 -5.97
N THR A 114 -26.24 -16.95 -7.29
CA THR A 114 -25.75 -18.12 -8.01
C THR A 114 -24.86 -17.68 -9.16
N VAL A 115 -23.68 -18.28 -9.23
CA VAL A 115 -22.69 -18.07 -10.30
C VAL A 115 -22.64 -19.33 -11.14
N LEU A 116 -22.56 -19.20 -12.47
CA LEU A 116 -22.38 -20.33 -13.35
C LEU A 116 -20.89 -20.53 -13.61
N VAL A 117 -20.31 -21.59 -13.07
CA VAL A 117 -18.90 -21.96 -13.29
C VAL A 117 -18.87 -23.20 -14.18
N ASP A 118 -18.31 -23.09 -15.38
CA ASP A 118 -18.40 -24.11 -16.44
C ASP A 118 -19.84 -24.64 -16.63
N GLU A 119 -20.80 -23.71 -16.73
CA GLU A 119 -22.24 -23.99 -16.87
C GLU A 119 -22.90 -24.71 -15.68
N ARG A 120 -22.20 -24.85 -14.54
CA ARG A 120 -22.76 -25.42 -13.31
C ARG A 120 -23.12 -24.33 -12.31
N PRO A 121 -24.33 -24.35 -11.72
CA PRO A 121 -24.71 -23.40 -10.69
C PRO A 121 -23.92 -23.64 -9.40
N VAL A 122 -23.22 -22.61 -8.95
CA VAL A 122 -22.46 -22.58 -7.71
C VAL A 122 -23.06 -21.49 -6.81
N PRO A 123 -23.46 -21.81 -5.56
CA PRO A 123 -23.94 -20.80 -4.63
C PRO A 123 -22.80 -19.82 -4.31
N GLY A 124 -23.15 -18.55 -4.21
CA GLY A 124 -22.20 -17.49 -3.89
C GLY A 124 -22.85 -16.36 -3.12
N ARG A 125 -22.07 -15.32 -2.84
CA ARG A 125 -22.54 -14.08 -2.24
C ARG A 125 -22.12 -12.90 -3.09
N THR A 126 -22.97 -11.90 -3.15
CA THR A 126 -22.70 -10.65 -3.86
C THR A 126 -22.82 -9.49 -2.92
N VAL A 127 -21.80 -8.64 -2.88
CA VAL A 127 -21.83 -7.32 -2.27
C VAL A 127 -21.94 -6.28 -3.38
N ARG A 128 -22.85 -5.31 -3.24
CA ARG A 128 -22.96 -4.17 -4.14
C ARG A 128 -22.72 -2.86 -3.40
N ALA A 129 -22.10 -1.92 -4.08
CA ALA A 129 -21.90 -0.55 -3.66
C ALA A 129 -22.55 0.39 -4.70
N GLY A 130 -23.77 0.80 -4.40
CA GLY A 130 -24.65 1.53 -5.31
C GLY A 130 -24.97 0.72 -6.57
N HIS A 131 -25.20 1.43 -7.67
CA HIS A 131 -25.47 0.80 -8.95
C HIS A 131 -24.19 0.42 -9.70
N ARG A 132 -23.06 1.12 -9.47
CA ARG A 132 -21.86 0.98 -10.31
C ARG A 132 -20.99 -0.21 -9.94
N TRP A 133 -20.87 -0.51 -8.65
CA TRP A 133 -19.87 -1.44 -8.13
C TRP A 133 -20.51 -2.68 -7.54
N TRP A 134 -19.91 -3.83 -7.80
CA TRP A 134 -20.24 -5.07 -7.12
C TRP A 134 -19.08 -6.04 -7.11
N ALA A 135 -19.09 -6.93 -6.13
CA ALA A 135 -18.24 -8.11 -6.12
C ALA A 135 -19.07 -9.34 -5.77
N THR A 136 -18.78 -10.46 -6.41
CA THR A 136 -19.38 -11.76 -6.14
C THR A 136 -18.29 -12.77 -5.82
N ARG A 137 -18.52 -13.61 -4.80
CA ARG A 137 -17.62 -14.68 -4.43
C ARG A 137 -18.35 -16.00 -4.35
N CYS A 138 -17.73 -17.05 -4.89
CA CYS A 138 -18.18 -18.43 -4.77
C CYS A 138 -16.98 -19.36 -4.59
N GLU A 139 -17.23 -20.59 -4.16
CA GLU A 139 -16.20 -21.61 -4.00
C GLU A 139 -16.61 -22.88 -4.74
N ARG A 140 -15.65 -23.47 -5.45
CA ARG A 140 -15.82 -24.76 -6.13
C ARG A 140 -14.53 -25.56 -6.07
N ASP A 141 -14.66 -26.83 -5.68
CA ASP A 141 -13.55 -27.80 -5.67
C ASP A 141 -12.31 -27.30 -4.87
N GLY A 142 -12.53 -26.59 -3.75
CA GLY A 142 -11.47 -26.04 -2.89
C GLY A 142 -10.78 -24.80 -3.48
N VAL A 143 -11.39 -24.16 -4.46
CA VAL A 143 -10.91 -22.92 -5.08
C VAL A 143 -11.96 -21.84 -4.92
N GLU A 144 -11.54 -20.71 -4.37
CA GLU A 144 -12.37 -19.52 -4.24
C GLU A 144 -12.25 -18.69 -5.53
N ILE A 145 -13.38 -18.24 -6.04
CA ILE A 145 -13.45 -17.36 -7.21
C ILE A 145 -14.15 -16.08 -6.81
N THR A 146 -13.47 -14.94 -6.92
CA THR A 146 -14.01 -13.61 -6.66
C THR A 146 -14.06 -12.81 -7.95
N VAL A 147 -15.24 -12.32 -8.31
CA VAL A 147 -15.43 -11.39 -9.42
C VAL A 147 -15.69 -10.01 -8.85
N THR A 148 -14.95 -9.00 -9.27
CA THR A 148 -15.17 -7.59 -8.91
C THR A 148 -15.41 -6.79 -10.17
N ALA A 149 -16.42 -5.93 -10.19
CA ALA A 149 -16.80 -5.23 -11.40
C ALA A 149 -17.31 -3.82 -11.16
N ARG A 150 -17.14 -3.00 -12.21
CA ARG A 150 -17.54 -1.60 -12.29
C ARG A 150 -18.30 -1.36 -13.60
N ASP A 151 -19.45 -0.71 -13.49
CA ASP A 151 -20.29 -0.27 -14.62
C ASP A 151 -20.68 -1.43 -15.58
N TRP A 152 -20.63 -2.67 -15.10
CA TRP A 152 -21.00 -3.90 -15.81
C TRP A 152 -22.04 -4.66 -14.99
N HIS A 153 -23.22 -4.97 -15.54
CA HIS A 153 -24.33 -5.56 -14.77
C HIS A 153 -24.93 -6.77 -15.49
N PRO A 154 -24.29 -7.94 -15.41
CA PRO A 154 -24.85 -9.15 -15.97
C PRO A 154 -26.08 -9.60 -15.17
N THR A 155 -27.03 -10.26 -15.83
CA THR A 155 -28.14 -10.93 -15.12
C THR A 155 -27.64 -12.14 -14.33
N THR A 156 -26.70 -12.90 -14.91
CA THR A 156 -26.01 -14.04 -14.27
C THR A 156 -24.53 -13.96 -14.60
N VAL A 157 -23.67 -14.24 -13.62
CA VAL A 157 -22.22 -14.26 -13.84
C VAL A 157 -21.83 -15.62 -14.41
N HIS A 158 -21.26 -15.63 -15.62
CA HIS A 158 -20.75 -16.81 -16.31
C HIS A 158 -19.22 -16.83 -16.25
N LEU A 159 -18.68 -17.90 -15.68
CA LEU A 159 -17.26 -18.15 -15.50
C LEU A 159 -16.90 -19.46 -16.20
N GLY A 160 -15.72 -19.50 -16.81
CA GLY A 160 -15.18 -20.71 -17.43
C GLY A 160 -13.70 -20.89 -17.13
N SER A 161 -13.32 -22.15 -17.00
CA SER A 161 -11.92 -22.55 -16.83
C SER A 161 -11.11 -22.20 -18.08
N VAL A 162 -10.01 -21.49 -17.90
CA VAL A 162 -9.05 -21.16 -18.96
C VAL A 162 -8.12 -22.35 -19.16
N THR A 163 -8.22 -23.00 -20.30
CA THR A 163 -7.44 -24.20 -20.64
C THR A 163 -6.13 -23.88 -21.35
N ASP A 164 -6.05 -22.72 -22.01
CA ASP A 164 -4.84 -22.21 -22.65
C ASP A 164 -4.56 -20.77 -22.20
N LEU A 165 -3.50 -20.59 -21.40
CA LEU A 165 -3.05 -19.30 -20.88
C LEU A 165 -2.14 -18.55 -21.85
N THR A 166 -1.69 -19.20 -22.94
CA THR A 166 -0.72 -18.63 -23.87
C THR A 166 -1.15 -17.27 -24.42
N PRO A 167 -2.40 -17.07 -24.89
CA PRO A 167 -2.83 -15.77 -25.43
C PRO A 167 -2.79 -14.65 -24.38
N LEU A 168 -3.11 -14.96 -23.12
CA LEU A 168 -3.13 -14.00 -22.02
C LEU A 168 -1.71 -13.58 -21.61
N LEU A 169 -0.78 -14.54 -21.59
CA LEU A 169 0.61 -14.30 -21.21
C LEU A 169 1.41 -13.63 -22.33
N ASP A 170 1.09 -13.89 -23.60
CA ASP A 170 1.75 -13.23 -24.74
C ASP A 170 1.46 -11.72 -24.78
N ALA A 171 0.27 -11.30 -24.32
CA ALA A 171 -0.08 -9.89 -24.18
C ALA A 171 0.78 -9.15 -23.14
N LEU A 172 1.35 -9.85 -22.16
CA LEU A 172 2.28 -9.27 -21.18
C LEU A 172 3.62 -8.87 -21.81
N GLY A 173 3.96 -9.34 -23.01
CA GLY A 173 5.23 -9.03 -23.68
C GLY A 173 5.39 -7.56 -24.11
N THR A 174 4.35 -6.74 -23.99
CA THR A 174 4.36 -5.36 -24.50
C THR A 174 4.57 -4.36 -23.36
N ARG A 175 5.81 -3.89 -23.17
CA ARG A 175 6.15 -2.86 -22.19
C ARG A 175 5.56 -1.50 -22.59
N PRO A 176 4.74 -0.84 -21.75
CA PRO A 176 4.43 0.58 -21.95
C PRO A 176 5.70 1.41 -21.79
N ALA A 177 5.92 2.37 -22.69
CA ALA A 177 7.08 3.26 -22.62
C ALA A 177 7.11 3.97 -21.25
N ALA A 178 8.20 3.83 -20.52
CA ALA A 178 8.39 4.51 -19.25
C ALA A 178 8.57 6.01 -19.53
N VAL A 179 7.50 6.80 -19.34
CA VAL A 179 7.62 8.25 -19.31
C VAL A 179 8.30 8.60 -18.00
N THR A 180 9.54 9.08 -18.07
CA THR A 180 10.24 9.64 -16.91
C THR A 180 10.01 11.14 -16.93
N PRO A 181 9.03 11.68 -16.17
CA PRO A 181 8.90 13.13 -16.09
C PRO A 181 10.14 13.69 -15.41
N THR A 182 10.95 14.43 -16.16
CA THR A 182 12.00 15.29 -15.59
C THR A 182 11.32 16.60 -15.24
N THR A 183 10.85 16.74 -14.00
CA THR A 183 10.25 17.99 -13.53
C THR A 183 11.30 18.80 -12.79
N ASP A 184 11.50 20.04 -13.21
CA ASP A 184 12.34 21.00 -12.50
C ASP A 184 11.87 21.18 -11.04
N PRO A 185 12.80 21.43 -10.09
CA PRO A 185 12.43 21.57 -8.68
C PRO A 185 11.48 22.76 -8.49
N VAL A 186 10.28 22.47 -8.00
CA VAL A 186 9.23 23.46 -7.74
C VAL A 186 9.58 24.28 -6.50
N ALA A 187 9.48 25.61 -6.60
CA ALA A 187 9.80 26.52 -5.50
C ALA A 187 8.87 26.32 -4.28
N LEU A 188 9.41 26.58 -3.08
CA LEU A 188 8.62 26.52 -1.84
C LEU A 188 7.64 27.70 -1.76
N PRO A 189 6.38 27.46 -1.37
CA PRO A 189 5.46 28.52 -0.99
C PRO A 189 6.05 29.42 0.12
N PRO A 190 5.84 30.75 0.09
CA PRO A 190 6.43 31.68 1.08
C PRO A 190 6.12 31.33 2.54
N GLY A 191 4.91 30.81 2.83
CA GLY A 191 4.51 30.41 4.18
C GLY A 191 5.26 29.18 4.73
N LEU A 192 5.94 28.42 3.87
CA LEU A 192 6.74 27.24 4.23
C LEU A 192 8.24 27.54 4.31
N ALA A 193 8.67 28.80 4.08
CA ALA A 193 10.06 29.23 4.20
C ALA A 193 10.54 29.40 5.67
N ARG A 194 9.82 28.81 6.63
CA ARG A 194 10.18 28.76 8.08
C ARG A 194 11.27 27.71 8.32
N GLU A 195 11.50 27.33 9.59
CA GLU A 195 12.46 26.28 9.96
C GLU A 195 12.21 25.00 9.12
N PRO A 196 13.15 24.60 8.24
CA PRO A 196 12.91 23.58 7.21
C PRO A 196 12.48 22.21 7.74
N HIS A 197 13.03 21.79 8.88
CA HIS A 197 12.65 20.54 9.53
C HIS A 197 11.17 20.51 9.91
N ARG A 198 10.67 21.62 10.48
CA ARG A 198 9.27 21.72 10.89
C ARG A 198 8.34 21.74 9.68
N ALA A 199 8.71 22.49 8.63
CA ALA A 199 7.94 22.53 7.39
C ALA A 199 7.83 21.15 6.72
N LEU A 200 8.91 20.37 6.73
CA LEU A 200 8.92 18.99 6.22
C LEU A 200 8.04 18.06 7.07
N ILE A 201 8.16 18.11 8.40
CA ILE A 201 7.33 17.31 9.31
C ILE A 201 5.84 17.63 9.14
N ASP A 202 5.49 18.91 9.08
CA ASP A 202 4.10 19.33 8.89
C ASP A 202 3.54 18.84 7.54
N ALA A 203 4.37 18.83 6.48
CA ALA A 203 3.98 18.26 5.18
C ALA A 203 3.81 16.73 5.26
N ALA A 204 4.73 16.02 5.91
CA ALA A 204 4.65 14.57 6.09
C ALA A 204 3.39 14.16 6.87
N LEU A 205 3.07 14.88 7.95
CA LEU A 205 1.87 14.64 8.75
C LEU A 205 0.57 14.94 7.98
N ARG A 206 0.56 15.94 7.10
CA ARG A 206 -0.59 16.18 6.20
C ARG A 206 -0.75 15.02 5.22
N THR A 207 0.31 14.64 4.50
CA THR A 207 0.28 13.51 3.58
C THR A 207 -0.15 12.21 4.26
N ARG A 208 0.31 11.95 5.48
CA ARG A 208 -0.14 10.81 6.29
C ARG A 208 -1.65 10.85 6.55
N ARG A 209 -2.20 12.00 6.96
CA ARG A 209 -3.65 12.15 7.19
C ARG A 209 -4.45 11.95 5.92
N ASP A 210 -3.99 12.52 4.81
CA ASP A 210 -4.63 12.35 3.50
C ASP A 210 -4.61 10.88 3.07
N HIS A 211 -3.49 10.18 3.29
CA HIS A 211 -3.37 8.75 3.05
C HIS A 211 -4.31 7.92 3.93
N ASN A 212 -4.38 8.21 5.23
CA ASN A 212 -5.26 7.50 6.15
C ASN A 212 -6.74 7.73 5.80
N ALA A 213 -7.13 8.95 5.43
CA ALA A 213 -8.47 9.25 4.95
C ALA A 213 -8.79 8.50 3.65
N TRP A 214 -7.85 8.45 2.70
CA TRP A 214 -7.99 7.68 1.48
C TRP A 214 -8.05 6.16 1.72
N MET A 215 -7.29 5.63 2.67
CA MET A 215 -7.39 4.23 3.06
C MET A 215 -8.76 3.92 3.69
N ALA A 216 -9.27 4.81 4.53
CA ALA A 216 -10.54 4.63 5.23
C ALA A 216 -11.77 4.76 4.33
N ASP A 217 -11.76 5.70 3.38
CA ASP A 217 -12.97 6.06 2.60
C ASP A 217 -12.77 6.02 1.08
N GLY A 218 -11.56 5.83 0.57
CA GLY A 218 -11.28 5.90 -0.86
C GLY A 218 -11.19 7.33 -1.39
N GLY A 219 -11.64 7.55 -2.63
CA GLY A 219 -11.50 8.83 -3.32
C GLY A 219 -10.18 8.99 -4.10
N ALA A 220 -9.92 10.20 -4.59
CA ALA A 220 -8.71 10.51 -5.34
C ALA A 220 -7.44 10.16 -4.53
N PRO A 221 -6.49 9.40 -5.09
CA PRO A 221 -5.29 9.02 -4.36
C PRO A 221 -4.47 10.26 -3.98
N PRO A 222 -4.01 10.37 -2.73
CA PRO A 222 -3.23 11.52 -2.31
C PRO A 222 -1.87 11.50 -3.00
N HIS A 223 -1.46 12.66 -3.50
CA HIS A 223 -0.15 12.86 -4.09
C HIS A 223 0.75 13.62 -3.13
N LEU A 224 2.06 13.30 -3.15
CA LEU A 224 3.04 14.17 -2.52
C LEU A 224 2.95 15.57 -3.13
N PRO A 225 3.11 16.63 -2.32
CA PRO A 225 3.10 17.98 -2.86
C PRO A 225 4.24 18.14 -3.88
N PRO A 226 4.04 18.91 -4.95
CA PRO A 226 5.03 19.04 -6.03
C PRO A 226 6.38 19.62 -5.56
N TYR A 227 6.38 20.30 -4.41
CA TYR A 227 7.57 20.88 -3.76
C TYR A 227 8.18 19.97 -2.68
N TRP A 228 7.77 18.70 -2.57
CA TRP A 228 8.28 17.75 -1.57
C TRP A 228 9.81 17.61 -1.61
N SER A 229 10.36 17.43 -2.81
CA SER A 229 11.82 17.33 -3.01
C SER A 229 12.54 18.58 -2.54
N THR A 230 11.99 19.77 -2.79
CA THR A 230 12.54 21.04 -2.34
C THR A 230 12.51 21.17 -0.81
N LEU A 231 11.43 20.73 -0.15
CA LEU A 231 11.34 20.67 1.32
C LEU A 231 12.40 19.74 1.91
N TRP A 232 12.49 18.53 1.36
CA TRP A 232 13.47 17.54 1.79
C TRP A 232 14.90 18.08 1.72
N GLN A 233 15.28 18.62 0.56
CA GLN A 233 16.62 19.18 0.36
C GLN A 233 16.89 20.40 1.26
N ALA A 234 15.87 21.20 1.59
CA ALA A 234 16.02 22.29 2.54
C ALA A 234 16.28 21.78 3.96
N ALA A 235 15.57 20.73 4.40
CA ALA A 235 15.80 20.09 5.70
C ALA A 235 17.17 19.43 5.78
N VAL A 236 17.59 18.68 4.77
CA VAL A 236 18.94 18.07 4.70
C VAL A 236 20.03 19.14 4.77
N ARG A 237 19.91 20.23 3.98
CA ARG A 237 20.87 21.34 4.06
C ARG A 237 20.90 21.97 5.44
N ARG A 238 19.74 22.16 6.08
CA ARG A 238 19.65 22.74 7.42
C ARG A 238 20.25 21.82 8.48
N GLN A 239 19.98 20.51 8.43
CA GLN A 239 20.58 19.52 9.33
C GLN A 239 22.12 19.57 9.23
N GLY A 240 22.68 19.56 8.01
CA GLY A 240 24.13 19.66 7.83
C GLY A 240 24.75 21.01 8.21
N GLN A 241 23.95 22.07 8.40
CA GLN A 241 24.41 23.34 8.97
C GLN A 241 24.41 23.33 10.51
N LEU A 242 23.57 22.49 11.11
CA LEU A 242 23.42 22.37 12.56
C LEU A 242 24.34 21.31 13.15
N THR A 243 24.80 20.36 12.34
CA THR A 243 25.62 19.23 12.77
C THR A 243 26.91 19.13 11.97
N ASP A 244 27.98 18.62 12.59
CA ASP A 244 29.25 18.29 11.91
C ASP A 244 29.20 16.92 11.21
N GLN A 245 28.02 16.48 10.77
CA GLN A 245 27.82 15.15 10.15
C GLN A 245 28.09 15.17 8.64
N ASP A 246 28.56 14.03 8.11
CA ASP A 246 28.69 13.84 6.67
C ASP A 246 27.33 13.74 5.98
N LYS A 247 27.26 14.18 4.72
CA LYS A 247 26.00 14.27 3.94
C LYS A 247 25.12 13.00 3.97
N PRO A 248 25.65 11.76 3.86
CA PRO A 248 24.81 10.55 3.95
C PRO A 248 24.16 10.37 5.33
N ASP A 249 24.83 10.79 6.41
CA ASP A 249 24.30 10.68 7.76
C ASP A 249 23.28 11.78 8.05
N VAL A 250 23.44 12.95 7.43
CA VAL A 250 22.46 14.05 7.44
C VAL A 250 21.14 13.61 6.80
N ASP A 251 21.18 13.03 5.60
CA ASP A 251 19.99 12.55 4.89
C ASP A 251 19.27 11.42 5.65
N ARG A 252 20.05 10.48 6.22
CA ARG A 252 19.51 9.44 7.09
C ARG A 252 18.85 10.03 8.33
N THR A 253 19.46 11.02 8.98
CA THR A 253 18.89 11.65 10.18
C THR A 253 17.57 12.36 9.88
N VAL A 254 17.46 13.05 8.74
CA VAL A 254 16.19 13.65 8.29
C VAL A 254 15.13 12.57 8.03
N SER A 255 15.52 11.47 7.36
CA SER A 255 14.63 10.32 7.13
C SER A 255 14.12 9.71 8.44
N ASP A 256 15.03 9.45 9.38
CA ASP A 256 14.71 8.85 10.68
C ASP A 256 13.80 9.77 11.49
N THR A 257 14.02 11.08 11.44
CA THR A 257 13.19 12.09 12.11
C THR A 257 11.76 12.09 11.56
N VAL A 258 11.61 12.11 10.23
CA VAL A 258 10.28 12.05 9.60
C VAL A 258 9.58 10.75 9.95
N ALA A 259 10.28 9.61 9.83
CA ALA A 259 9.74 8.30 10.16
C ALA A 259 9.33 8.20 11.64
N HIS A 260 10.10 8.79 12.57
CA HIS A 260 9.78 8.79 14.00
C HIS A 260 8.47 9.53 14.24
N VAL A 261 8.35 10.74 13.69
CA VAL A 261 7.15 11.57 13.90
C VAL A 261 5.91 10.93 13.27
N THR A 262 5.99 10.41 12.05
CA THR A 262 4.84 9.74 11.42
C THR A 262 4.45 8.47 12.16
N SER A 263 5.43 7.67 12.61
CA SER A 263 5.15 6.48 13.42
C SER A 263 4.47 6.85 14.73
N LEU A 264 4.95 7.90 15.41
CA LEU A 264 4.34 8.37 16.66
C LEU A 264 2.87 8.77 16.44
N ALA A 265 2.59 9.43 15.32
CA ALA A 265 1.26 9.84 14.95
C ALA A 265 0.33 8.67 14.58
N ASP A 266 0.86 7.55 14.07
CA ASP A 266 0.08 6.34 13.79
C ASP A 266 -0.18 5.50 15.06
N ASP A 267 0.79 5.49 15.98
CA ASP A 267 0.78 4.57 17.13
C ASP A 267 0.21 5.21 18.42
N THR A 268 -0.13 6.50 18.42
CA THR A 268 -0.65 7.20 19.61
C THR A 268 -1.81 8.15 19.30
N THR A 269 -2.95 7.98 19.99
CA THR A 269 -4.16 8.79 19.76
C THR A 269 -4.00 10.25 20.21
N TRP A 270 -3.29 10.49 21.32
CA TRP A 270 -3.08 11.85 21.85
C TRP A 270 -2.37 12.78 20.87
N PHE A 271 -1.58 12.24 19.92
CA PHE A 271 -0.82 13.03 18.97
C PHE A 271 -1.74 13.81 18.01
N ASP A 272 -2.87 13.24 17.61
CA ASP A 272 -3.85 13.96 16.80
C ASP A 272 -4.81 14.78 17.67
N ASP A 273 -5.23 14.24 18.82
CA ASP A 273 -6.24 14.86 19.71
C ASP A 273 -5.74 16.08 20.50
N HIS A 274 -4.43 16.17 20.78
CA HIS A 274 -3.85 17.22 21.63
C HIS A 274 -2.77 18.02 20.88
N PRO A 275 -3.13 19.10 20.16
CA PRO A 275 -2.20 19.90 19.36
C PRO A 275 -0.96 20.40 20.12
N THR A 276 -1.15 20.83 21.38
CA THR A 276 -0.05 21.32 22.22
C THR A 276 0.95 20.22 22.57
N LEU A 277 0.48 19.02 22.92
CA LEU A 277 1.34 17.87 23.20
C LEU A 277 2.08 17.44 21.94
N ARG A 278 1.39 17.40 20.81
CA ARG A 278 1.99 17.12 19.50
C ARG A 278 3.13 18.09 19.20
N ASP A 279 2.90 19.39 19.36
CA ASP A 279 3.92 20.39 19.06
C ASP A 279 5.13 20.27 19.98
N ARG A 280 4.92 20.00 21.27
CA ARG A 280 6.02 19.74 22.22
C ARG A 280 6.80 18.46 21.85
N ALA A 281 6.11 17.38 21.45
CA ALA A 281 6.75 16.13 21.03
C ALA A 281 7.60 16.30 19.77
N ILE A 282 7.08 17.02 18.77
CA ILE A 282 7.83 17.34 17.55
C ILE A 282 9.08 18.14 17.89
N ASN A 283 8.97 19.15 18.74
CA ASN A 283 10.12 19.96 19.14
C ASN A 283 11.18 19.13 19.89
N GLU A 284 10.75 18.25 20.78
CA GLU A 284 11.62 17.32 21.51
C GLU A 284 12.35 16.35 20.56
N ILE A 285 11.66 15.78 19.55
CA ILE A 285 12.27 14.94 18.51
C ILE A 285 13.28 15.75 17.69
N LEU A 286 12.94 16.98 17.29
CA LEU A 286 13.83 17.85 16.51
C LEU A 286 15.07 18.24 17.31
N LEU A 287 14.93 18.62 18.58
CA LEU A 287 16.05 18.96 19.47
C LEU A 287 16.99 17.76 19.65
N TYR A 288 16.44 16.56 19.79
CA TYR A 288 17.24 15.35 19.89
C TYR A 288 17.94 14.99 18.57
N GLY A 289 17.24 15.04 17.44
CA GLY A 289 17.76 14.68 16.12
C GLY A 289 18.82 15.66 15.59
N THR A 290 18.71 16.94 15.96
CA THR A 290 19.70 17.98 15.62
C THR A 290 20.88 18.04 16.60
N GLY A 291 20.82 17.30 17.72
CA GLY A 291 21.84 17.38 18.79
C GLY A 291 21.80 18.68 19.60
N LEU A 292 20.82 19.56 19.37
CA LEU A 292 20.69 20.86 20.06
C LEU A 292 20.07 20.73 21.47
N GLY A 293 19.52 19.57 21.83
CA GLY A 293 18.96 19.29 23.15
C GLY A 293 19.48 17.99 23.75
N GLU A 294 20.62 18.06 24.45
CA GLU A 294 21.18 16.89 25.15
C GLU A 294 20.31 16.40 26.32
N GLY A 295 19.38 17.24 26.81
CA GLY A 295 18.52 16.99 27.98
C GLY A 295 17.03 16.98 27.69
N VAL A 296 16.61 16.54 26.50
CA VAL A 296 15.18 16.42 26.14
C VAL A 296 14.45 15.46 27.10
N SER A 297 13.28 15.87 27.60
CA SER A 297 12.48 15.06 28.54
C SER A 297 12.00 13.74 27.91
N SER A 298 11.90 13.70 26.58
CA SER A 298 11.56 12.52 25.78
C SER A 298 12.72 11.53 25.57
N HIS A 299 13.91 11.75 26.17
CA HIS A 299 15.11 10.94 25.95
C HIS A 299 14.88 9.40 26.02
N PRO A 300 14.10 8.83 26.96
CA PRO A 300 13.80 7.39 26.96
C PRO A 300 13.11 6.92 25.67
N ALA A 301 12.19 7.72 25.14
CA ALA A 301 11.46 7.42 23.91
C ALA A 301 12.36 7.53 22.67
N GLN A 302 13.26 8.52 22.66
CA GLN A 302 14.27 8.68 21.61
C GLN A 302 15.23 7.47 21.53
N ARG A 303 15.68 6.96 22.69
CA ARG A 303 16.51 5.76 22.75
C ARG A 303 15.78 4.51 22.24
N ALA A 304 14.54 4.31 22.66
CA ALA A 304 13.73 3.19 22.20
C ALA A 304 13.48 3.24 20.68
N TRP A 305 13.31 4.44 20.10
CA TRP A 305 13.23 4.62 18.66
C TRP A 305 14.50 4.18 17.93
N ARG A 306 15.69 4.59 18.42
CA ARG A 306 16.96 4.13 17.84
C ARG A 306 17.07 2.60 17.88
N GLU A 307 16.70 1.96 18.98
CA GLU A 307 16.68 0.49 19.07
C GLU A 307 15.74 -0.13 18.01
N ARG A 308 14.56 0.45 17.80
CA ARG A 308 13.60 0.04 16.76
C ARG A 308 14.23 0.08 15.38
N GLN A 309 14.90 1.19 15.03
CA GLN A 309 15.55 1.38 13.74
C GLN A 309 16.71 0.40 13.49
N HIS A 310 17.41 -0.05 14.53
CA HIS A 310 18.48 -1.04 14.36
C HIS A 310 17.95 -2.46 14.12
N LEU A 311 16.71 -2.75 14.51
CA LEU A 311 16.09 -4.07 14.36
C LEU A 311 15.30 -4.24 13.05
N MET A 312 14.71 -3.16 12.52
CA MET A 312 13.89 -3.23 11.30
C MET A 312 14.64 -3.69 10.03
N PRO A 313 15.90 -3.28 9.76
CA PRO A 313 16.67 -3.77 8.61
C PRO A 313 17.11 -5.24 8.71
N ARG A 314 17.00 -5.88 9.88
CA ARG A 314 17.42 -7.28 10.08
C ARG A 314 16.33 -8.24 9.60
N GLN A 315 16.51 -8.77 8.40
CA GLN A 315 15.75 -9.95 7.96
C GLN A 315 15.95 -11.08 8.98
N GLY A 316 14.84 -11.58 9.55
CA GLY A 316 14.86 -12.69 10.51
C GLY A 316 14.82 -12.34 12.00
N ALA A 317 14.75 -11.06 12.40
CA ALA A 317 14.50 -10.72 13.81
C ALA A 317 13.14 -11.30 14.27
N PRO A 318 13.08 -12.03 15.42
CA PRO A 318 11.84 -12.61 15.93
C PRO A 318 10.72 -11.57 16.09
N ILE A 319 9.48 -11.95 15.76
CA ILE A 319 8.30 -11.07 15.88
C ILE A 319 8.18 -10.54 17.32
N SER A 320 8.42 -11.39 18.32
CA SER A 320 8.36 -11.03 19.74
C SER A 320 9.37 -9.94 20.13
N GLU A 321 10.57 -9.92 19.54
CA GLU A 321 11.57 -8.89 19.79
C GLU A 321 11.14 -7.55 19.20
N ARG A 322 10.62 -7.57 17.97
CA ARG A 322 10.09 -6.36 17.31
C ARG A 322 8.95 -5.75 18.12
N GLU A 323 7.98 -6.58 18.51
CA GLU A 323 6.86 -6.13 19.35
C GLU A 323 7.31 -5.57 20.71
N ALA A 324 8.33 -6.18 21.33
CA ALA A 324 8.84 -5.70 22.61
C ALA A 324 9.49 -4.32 22.50
N VAL A 325 10.18 -4.04 21.39
CA VAL A 325 10.80 -2.73 21.14
C VAL A 325 9.73 -1.69 20.81
N ASP A 326 8.74 -2.06 19.99
CA ASP A 326 7.61 -1.20 19.66
C ASP A 326 6.77 -0.84 20.90
N ARG A 327 6.52 -1.80 21.79
CA ARG A 327 5.87 -1.55 23.10
C ARG A 327 6.67 -0.58 23.96
N ARG A 328 7.99 -0.81 24.12
CA ARG A 328 8.85 0.07 24.93
C ARG A 328 8.87 1.51 24.43
N TRP A 329 8.91 1.69 23.11
CA TRP A 329 8.86 3.01 22.49
C TRP A 329 7.51 3.70 22.71
N ARG A 330 6.38 2.98 22.55
CA ARG A 330 5.04 3.52 22.86
C ARG A 330 4.87 3.88 24.34
N ASP A 331 5.27 3.01 25.25
CA ASP A 331 5.19 3.24 26.70
C ASP A 331 6.02 4.45 27.13
N ALA A 332 7.18 4.67 26.50
CA ALA A 332 8.02 5.83 26.79
C ALA A 332 7.36 7.15 26.36
N TRP A 333 6.70 7.18 25.21
CA TRP A 333 5.93 8.35 24.76
C TRP A 333 4.67 8.58 25.60
N ALA A 334 3.97 7.53 26.01
CA ALA A 334 2.82 7.64 26.90
C ALA A 334 3.21 8.27 28.25
N ARG A 335 4.26 7.75 28.90
CA ARG A 335 4.78 8.33 30.17
C ARG A 335 5.24 9.78 30.01
N TRP A 336 5.88 10.09 28.89
CA TRP A 336 6.29 11.46 28.59
C TRP A 336 5.07 12.38 28.47
N ALA A 337 4.03 11.96 27.74
CA ALA A 337 2.80 12.72 27.58
C ALA A 337 2.10 12.96 28.93
N ASP A 338 2.00 11.93 29.78
CA ASP A 338 1.41 12.05 31.13
C ASP A 338 2.17 13.05 32.01
N THR A 339 3.50 13.04 31.94
CA THR A 339 4.36 13.96 32.71
C THR A 339 4.14 15.40 32.25
N VAL A 340 4.09 15.62 30.94
CA VAL A 340 3.86 16.93 30.33
C VAL A 340 2.47 17.46 30.64
N VAL A 341 1.43 16.61 30.63
CA VAL A 341 0.06 17.00 30.98
C VAL A 341 -0.04 17.42 32.45
N GLY A 342 0.68 16.73 33.34
CA GLY A 342 0.72 17.09 34.77
C GLY A 342 1.44 18.41 35.10
N GLU A 343 2.13 19.01 34.13
CA GLU A 343 2.77 20.34 34.26
C GLU A 343 1.82 21.51 33.88
N PHE A 344 0.61 21.22 33.38
CA PHE A 344 -0.43 22.21 33.02
C PHE A 344 -1.53 22.31 34.06
#